data_AF-A0ABD5ASY9-F1
#
_entry.id   AF-A0ABD5ASY9-F1
#
_cell.length_a   1.000
_cell.length_b   1.000
_cell.length_c   1.000
_cell.angle_alpha   90.00
_cell.angle_beta   90.00
_cell.angle_gamma   90.00
#
_symmetry.space_group_name_H-M   'P 1'
#
loop_
_entity.id
_entity.type
_entity.pdbx_description
1 polymer ?
#
loop_
_entity_poly.entity_id
_entity_poly.type
_entity_poly.pdbx_seq_one_letter_code
_entity_poly.pdbx_strand_id
1 'polypeptide(L)'
;KDGLLFTGPNDGIEQMVPIQMYLYQKWSEGTFFYATDFGLGGDFFTDLSYYFTTNFLFILNVIVVKCLHLLHLVQPNTLMFWFHNAIVVSILKCALVLAATYYYASYLKLNTSSKWVFASAFAFSPLYFRFTVYWPFFSDVFVLLPLLFASIERFFKTGKVGLFIIIVAFSLMNNFYFAYYQCLMGLLYFLFRLVFTHKTDVLSRRRATWIIIVSTILGFGSSLVFFFHGAR
;
A
#
# COMPACT_ATOMS: atom_id res chain seq x y z
N LYS A 1 -17.89 -30.13 4.25
CA LYS A 1 -17.05 -28.95 4.56
C LYS A 1 -15.69 -29.24 3.95
N ASP A 2 -15.48 -28.75 2.74
CA ASP A 2 -14.25 -29.01 1.99
C ASP A 2 -13.13 -28.24 2.68
N GLY A 3 -12.20 -28.96 3.30
CA GLY A 3 -11.08 -28.44 4.10
C GLY A 3 -10.02 -27.72 3.26
N LEU A 4 -10.44 -26.77 2.43
CA LEU A 4 -9.61 -25.99 1.50
C LEU A 4 -8.93 -24.80 2.19
N LEU A 5 -9.41 -24.40 3.38
CA LEU A 5 -8.89 -23.26 4.16
C LEU A 5 -8.49 -23.73 5.56
N PHE A 6 -7.48 -23.09 6.15
CA PHE A 6 -6.96 -23.44 7.46
C PHE A 6 -7.93 -22.94 8.54
N THR A 7 -8.98 -23.69 8.87
CA THR A 7 -10.04 -23.29 9.82
C THR A 7 -9.60 -23.27 11.30
N GLY A 8 -8.41 -22.75 11.60
CA GLY A 8 -7.91 -22.50 12.94
C GLY A 8 -8.33 -21.12 13.45
N PRO A 9 -8.32 -20.89 14.78
CA PRO A 9 -8.57 -19.57 15.34
C PRO A 9 -7.60 -18.53 14.76
N ASN A 10 -8.13 -17.41 14.26
CA ASN A 10 -7.42 -16.34 13.54
C ASN A 10 -7.01 -16.62 12.09
N ASP A 11 -7.69 -17.48 11.32
CA ASP A 11 -7.44 -17.55 9.87
C ASP A 11 -7.97 -16.30 9.14
N GLY A 12 -7.12 -15.30 9.04
CA GLY A 12 -7.45 -14.06 8.35
C GLY A 12 -7.56 -14.23 6.84
N ILE A 13 -6.89 -15.21 6.23
CA ILE A 13 -7.04 -15.47 4.78
C ILE A 13 -8.44 -15.99 4.47
N GLU A 14 -9.01 -16.85 5.31
CA GLU A 14 -10.40 -17.33 5.16
C GLU A 14 -11.40 -16.18 5.14
N GLN A 15 -11.13 -15.09 5.87
CA GLN A 15 -11.99 -13.89 5.85
C GLN A 15 -11.67 -12.95 4.68
N MET A 16 -10.39 -12.73 4.37
CA MET A 16 -9.96 -11.73 3.39
C MET A 16 -10.18 -12.16 1.95
N VAL A 17 -9.99 -13.44 1.63
CA VAL A 17 -10.12 -13.96 0.25
C VAL A 17 -11.56 -13.84 -0.29
N PRO A 18 -12.62 -14.20 0.46
CA PRO A 18 -13.99 -13.94 0.03
C PRO A 18 -14.29 -12.47 -0.25
N ILE A 19 -13.76 -11.54 0.57
CA ILE A 19 -13.95 -10.10 0.36
C ILE A 19 -13.33 -9.66 -0.98
N GLN A 20 -12.12 -10.14 -1.30
CA GLN A 20 -11.48 -9.83 -2.58
C GLN A 20 -12.30 -10.33 -3.78
N MET A 21 -12.82 -11.56 -3.69
CA MET A 21 -13.70 -12.12 -4.71
C MET A 21 -15.00 -11.32 -4.86
N TYR A 22 -15.64 -10.98 -3.74
CA TYR A 22 -16.87 -10.19 -3.71
C TYR A 22 -16.69 -8.83 -4.39
N LEU A 23 -15.63 -8.09 -4.04
CA LEU A 23 -15.32 -6.79 -4.65
C LEU A 23 -15.09 -6.91 -6.16
N TYR A 24 -14.35 -7.94 -6.59
CA TYR A 24 -14.14 -8.19 -8.01
C TYR A 24 -15.46 -8.44 -8.77
N GLN A 25 -16.36 -9.24 -8.20
CA GLN A 25 -17.66 -9.55 -8.80
C GLN A 25 -18.51 -8.28 -8.93
N LYS A 26 -18.66 -7.51 -7.85
CA LYS A 26 -19.44 -6.27 -7.85
C LYS A 26 -18.91 -5.24 -8.83
N TRP A 27 -17.60 -4.97 -8.82
CA TRP A 27 -17.00 -4.05 -9.78
C TRP A 27 -17.09 -4.57 -11.22
N SER A 28 -17.04 -5.89 -11.43
CA SER A 28 -17.24 -6.49 -12.75
C SER A 28 -18.66 -6.38 -13.28
N GLU A 29 -19.65 -6.34 -12.38
CA GLU A 29 -21.08 -6.13 -12.68
C GLU A 29 -21.43 -4.64 -12.85
N GLY A 30 -20.48 -3.73 -12.61
CA GLY A 30 -20.72 -2.28 -12.65
C GLY A 30 -21.32 -1.71 -11.37
N THR A 31 -21.32 -2.48 -10.28
CA THR A 31 -21.76 -2.03 -8.94
C THR A 31 -20.54 -1.60 -8.13
N PHE A 32 -20.42 -0.30 -7.83
CA PHE A 32 -19.18 0.26 -7.24
C PHE A 32 -19.27 0.65 -5.77
N PHE A 33 -20.45 1.06 -5.29
CA PHE A 33 -20.60 1.70 -3.99
C PHE A 33 -21.55 0.95 -3.06
N TYR A 34 -22.78 0.70 -3.52
CA TYR A 34 -23.84 0.10 -2.72
C TYR A 34 -24.27 -1.24 -3.30
N ALA A 35 -24.54 -2.21 -2.45
CA ALA A 35 -25.13 -3.48 -2.87
C ALA A 35 -26.16 -3.97 -1.85
N THR A 36 -27.32 -4.44 -2.34
CA THR A 36 -28.41 -4.96 -1.51
C THR A 36 -28.09 -6.30 -0.86
N ASP A 37 -27.15 -7.06 -1.43
CA ASP A 37 -26.68 -8.35 -0.92
C ASP A 37 -25.49 -8.22 0.03
N PHE A 38 -25.04 -7.00 0.33
CA PHE A 38 -24.06 -6.74 1.38
C PHE A 38 -24.75 -6.65 2.75
N GLY A 39 -24.79 -7.77 3.48
CA GLY A 39 -25.48 -7.83 4.78
C GLY A 39 -27.00 -7.63 4.64
N LEU A 40 -27.52 -6.50 5.12
CA LEU A 40 -28.92 -6.06 4.95
C LEU A 40 -29.08 -4.97 3.86
N GLY A 41 -28.07 -4.82 3.02
CA GLY A 41 -27.90 -3.72 2.08
C GLY A 41 -27.04 -2.61 2.67
N GLY A 42 -25.95 -2.25 2.00
CA GLY A 42 -25.00 -1.28 2.52
C GLY A 42 -24.02 -0.71 1.50
N ASP A 43 -23.37 0.38 1.89
CA ASP A 43 -22.25 1.00 1.18
C ASP A 43 -20.97 0.18 1.45
N PHE A 44 -20.80 -0.89 0.67
CA PHE A 44 -19.63 -1.74 0.80
C PHE A 44 -18.33 -1.01 0.43
N PHE A 45 -18.39 0.08 -0.34
CA PHE A 45 -17.20 0.85 -0.68
C PHE A 45 -16.59 1.49 0.57
N THR A 46 -17.41 2.18 1.35
CA THR A 46 -16.96 2.79 2.61
C THR A 46 -16.64 1.73 3.67
N ASP A 47 -17.51 0.73 3.84
CA ASP A 47 -17.34 -0.29 4.88
C ASP A 47 -16.10 -1.16 4.65
N LEU A 48 -15.73 -1.40 3.39
CA LEU A 48 -14.54 -2.17 3.02
C LEU A 48 -13.32 -1.31 2.66
N SER A 49 -13.38 0.01 2.86
CA SER A 49 -12.25 0.95 2.63
C SER A 49 -11.07 0.69 3.55
N TYR A 50 -11.35 0.22 4.78
CA TYR A 50 -10.31 -0.22 5.69
C TYR A 50 -9.50 -1.41 5.11
N TYR A 51 -10.11 -2.23 4.25
CA TYR A 51 -9.49 -3.45 3.75
C TYR A 51 -8.93 -3.28 2.34
N PHE A 52 -9.79 -2.97 1.36
CA PHE A 52 -9.48 -3.19 -0.05
C PHE A 52 -10.05 -2.16 -1.04
N THR A 53 -11.20 -1.53 -0.79
CA THR A 53 -11.90 -0.75 -1.84
C THR A 53 -11.13 0.50 -2.29
N THR A 54 -10.36 1.11 -1.40
CA THR A 54 -9.48 2.25 -1.70
C THR A 54 -8.00 1.85 -1.83
N ASN A 55 -7.69 0.57 -1.59
CA ASN A 55 -6.33 0.04 -1.61
C ASN A 55 -5.80 -0.04 -3.04
N PHE A 56 -4.79 0.77 -3.35
CA PHE A 56 -4.30 0.93 -4.72
C PHE A 56 -3.64 -0.35 -5.27
N LEU A 57 -2.97 -1.14 -4.43
CA LEU A 57 -2.36 -2.41 -4.86
C LEU A 57 -3.42 -3.46 -5.15
N PHE A 58 -4.50 -3.47 -4.37
CA PHE A 58 -5.64 -4.34 -4.62
C PHE A 58 -6.40 -3.93 -5.89
N ILE A 59 -6.68 -2.64 -6.07
CA ILE A 59 -7.34 -2.13 -7.30
C ILE A 59 -6.52 -2.51 -8.53
N LEU A 60 -5.19 -2.34 -8.49
CA LEU A 60 -4.31 -2.77 -9.58
C LEU A 60 -4.40 -4.27 -9.83
N ASN A 61 -4.39 -5.08 -8.77
CA ASN A 61 -4.57 -6.53 -8.88
C ASN A 61 -5.91 -6.89 -9.55
N VAL A 62 -7.01 -6.25 -9.15
CA VAL A 62 -8.33 -6.47 -9.77
C VAL A 62 -8.32 -6.11 -11.25
N ILE A 63 -7.68 -5.00 -11.64
CA ILE A 63 -7.54 -4.61 -13.05
C ILE A 63 -6.77 -5.69 -13.83
N VAL A 64 -5.65 -6.18 -13.30
CA VAL A 64 -4.87 -7.26 -13.94
C VAL A 64 -5.71 -8.53 -14.07
N VAL A 65 -6.38 -8.96 -13.00
CA VAL A 65 -7.26 -10.14 -13.02
C VAL A 65 -8.39 -9.97 -14.03
N LYS A 66 -8.99 -8.77 -14.12
CA LYS A 66 -10.04 -8.48 -15.12
C LYS A 66 -9.50 -8.59 -16.53
N CYS A 67 -8.34 -8.03 -16.83
CA CYS A 67 -7.69 -8.18 -18.14
C CYS A 67 -7.42 -9.65 -18.47
N LEU A 68 -6.87 -10.42 -17.54
CA LEU A 68 -6.62 -11.85 -17.75
C LEU A 68 -7.92 -12.64 -17.95
N HIS A 69 -8.99 -12.29 -17.25
CA HIS A 69 -10.31 -12.92 -17.41
C HIS A 69 -10.90 -12.59 -18.79
N LEU A 70 -10.79 -11.34 -19.27
CA LEU A 70 -11.21 -10.95 -20.61
C LEU A 70 -10.41 -11.68 -21.72
N LEU A 71 -9.17 -12.06 -21.44
CA LEU A 71 -8.34 -12.89 -22.32
C LEU A 71 -8.60 -14.39 -22.14
N HIS A 72 -9.58 -14.79 -21.33
CA HIS A 72 -9.90 -16.19 -21.02
C HIS A 72 -8.75 -16.99 -20.40
N LEU A 73 -7.78 -16.31 -19.75
CA LEU A 73 -6.60 -16.94 -19.14
C LEU A 73 -6.84 -17.39 -17.69
N VAL A 74 -7.86 -16.84 -17.02
CA VAL A 74 -8.16 -17.12 -15.61
C VAL A 74 -9.67 -17.20 -15.35
N GLN A 75 -10.05 -17.92 -14.29
CA GLN A 75 -11.44 -18.05 -13.83
C GLN A 75 -11.60 -17.47 -12.41
N PRO A 76 -11.91 -16.17 -12.29
CA PRO A 76 -11.92 -15.46 -11.00
C PRO A 76 -13.17 -15.73 -10.16
N ASN A 77 -14.09 -16.58 -10.62
CA ASN A 77 -15.35 -16.87 -9.93
C ASN A 77 -15.22 -17.94 -8.84
N THR A 78 -14.01 -18.48 -8.63
CA THR A 78 -13.76 -19.52 -7.63
C THR A 78 -12.92 -18.98 -6.48
N LEU A 79 -13.23 -19.42 -5.26
CA LEU A 79 -12.47 -19.01 -4.08
C LEU A 79 -11.00 -19.46 -4.16
N MET A 80 -10.75 -20.65 -4.73
CA MET A 80 -9.40 -21.18 -4.93
C MET A 80 -8.54 -20.31 -5.85
N PHE A 81 -9.14 -19.66 -6.86
CA PHE A 81 -8.41 -18.69 -7.67
C PHE A 81 -7.86 -17.55 -6.82
N TRP A 82 -8.70 -16.95 -5.96
CA TRP A 82 -8.29 -15.83 -5.12
C TRP A 82 -7.26 -16.22 -4.06
N PHE A 83 -7.33 -17.45 -3.55
CA PHE A 83 -6.30 -18.00 -2.68
C PHE A 83 -4.93 -18.07 -3.38
N HIS A 84 -4.87 -18.66 -4.58
CA HIS A 84 -3.64 -18.69 -5.37
C HIS A 84 -3.19 -17.27 -5.78
N ASN A 85 -4.13 -16.40 -6.12
CA ASN A 85 -3.84 -15.01 -6.47
C ASN A 85 -3.21 -14.26 -5.29
N ALA A 86 -3.67 -14.49 -4.06
CA ALA A 86 -3.08 -13.89 -2.86
C ALA A 86 -1.60 -14.29 -2.69
N ILE A 87 -1.23 -15.53 -3.00
CA ILE A 87 0.16 -16.00 -2.99
C ILE A 87 0.97 -15.26 -4.07
N VAL A 88 0.48 -15.20 -5.30
CA VAL A 88 1.15 -14.49 -6.40
C VAL A 88 1.36 -13.02 -6.05
N VAL A 89 0.31 -12.34 -5.59
CA VAL A 89 0.36 -10.95 -5.16
C VAL A 89 1.36 -10.76 -4.02
N SER A 90 1.45 -11.71 -3.08
CA SER A 90 2.42 -11.62 -1.98
C SER A 90 3.88 -11.69 -2.44
N ILE A 91 4.18 -12.49 -3.45
CA ILE A 91 5.52 -12.59 -4.04
C ILE A 91 5.85 -11.28 -4.76
N LEU A 92 4.91 -10.75 -5.54
CA LEU A 92 5.06 -9.46 -6.22
C LEU A 92 5.24 -8.31 -5.23
N LYS A 93 4.45 -8.27 -4.15
CA LYS A 93 4.62 -7.29 -3.06
C LYS A 93 6.00 -7.44 -2.42
N CYS A 94 6.48 -8.65 -2.17
CA CYS A 94 7.80 -8.87 -1.57
C CYS A 94 8.92 -8.33 -2.47
N ALA A 95 8.81 -8.55 -3.79
CA ALA A 95 9.72 -7.96 -4.77
C ALA A 95 9.66 -6.43 -4.79
N LEU A 96 8.46 -5.84 -4.67
CA LEU A 96 8.30 -4.39 -4.53
C LEU A 96 8.91 -3.85 -3.23
N VAL A 97 8.77 -4.57 -2.12
CA VAL A 97 9.40 -4.21 -0.83
C VAL A 97 10.92 -4.22 -0.97
N LEU A 98 11.49 -5.26 -1.58
CA LEU A 98 12.93 -5.35 -1.87
C LEU A 98 13.38 -4.14 -2.71
N ALA A 99 12.68 -3.86 -3.81
CA ALA A 99 13.02 -2.75 -4.71
C ALA A 99 12.92 -1.38 -4.02
N ALA A 100 11.84 -1.14 -3.28
CA ALA A 100 11.61 0.09 -2.53
C ALA A 100 12.68 0.31 -1.45
N THR A 101 13.03 -0.75 -0.73
CA THR A 101 14.02 -0.69 0.35
C THR A 101 15.43 -0.52 -0.20
N TYR A 102 15.76 -1.21 -1.30
CA TYR A 102 17.02 -1.00 -2.01
C TYR A 102 17.14 0.44 -2.54
N TYR A 103 16.05 0.97 -3.10
CA TYR A 103 15.98 2.36 -3.56
C TYR A 103 16.23 3.35 -2.42
N TYR A 104 15.61 3.15 -1.26
CA TYR A 104 15.91 3.93 -0.06
C TYR A 104 17.37 3.80 0.36
N ALA A 105 17.90 2.58 0.45
CA ALA A 105 19.28 2.30 0.83
C ALA A 105 20.32 2.95 -0.10
N SER A 106 19.95 3.23 -1.36
CA SER A 106 20.79 3.98 -2.30
C SER A 106 21.11 5.40 -1.82
N TYR A 107 20.25 5.98 -0.99
CA TYR A 107 20.46 7.29 -0.40
C TYR A 107 21.35 7.28 0.85
N LEU A 108 21.57 6.12 1.47
CA LEU A 108 22.30 5.95 2.73
C LEU A 108 23.82 5.77 2.57
N LYS A 109 24.38 5.96 1.36
CA LYS A 109 25.81 5.73 1.03
C LYS A 109 26.33 4.33 1.37
N LEU A 110 25.45 3.34 1.42
CA LEU A 110 25.83 1.94 1.57
C LEU A 110 26.51 1.43 0.29
N ASN A 111 27.41 0.46 0.41
CA ASN A 111 27.90 -0.27 -0.76
C ASN A 111 26.80 -1.19 -1.32
N THR A 112 26.98 -1.72 -2.53
CA THR A 112 25.94 -2.53 -3.21
C THR A 112 25.51 -3.75 -2.40
N SER A 113 26.46 -4.46 -1.79
CA SER A 113 26.18 -5.65 -0.97
C SER A 113 25.36 -5.30 0.27
N SER A 114 25.74 -4.23 0.99
CA SER A 114 25.01 -3.75 2.17
C SER A 114 23.60 -3.28 1.83
N LYS A 115 23.36 -2.69 0.65
CA LYS A 115 22.01 -2.34 0.20
C LYS A 115 21.14 -3.58 0.02
N TRP A 116 21.68 -4.64 -0.60
CA TRP A 116 20.96 -5.90 -0.76
C TRP A 116 20.68 -6.57 0.58
N VAL A 117 21.67 -6.63 1.48
CA VAL A 117 21.48 -7.17 2.83
C VAL A 117 20.40 -6.39 3.59
N PHE A 118 20.43 -5.07 3.54
CA PHE A 118 19.44 -4.21 4.18
C PHE A 118 18.03 -4.43 3.61
N ALA A 119 17.89 -4.48 2.28
CA ALA A 119 16.62 -4.73 1.62
C ALA A 119 16.05 -6.11 1.95
N SER A 120 16.88 -7.17 1.89
CA SER A 120 16.47 -8.53 2.20
C SER A 120 16.10 -8.72 3.66
N ALA A 121 16.85 -8.11 4.59
CA ALA A 121 16.55 -8.18 6.02
C ALA A 121 15.16 -7.57 6.33
N PHE A 122 14.80 -6.49 5.64
CA PHE A 122 13.48 -5.86 5.80
C PHE A 122 12.36 -6.68 5.15
N ALA A 123 12.55 -7.08 3.87
CA ALA A 123 11.54 -7.78 3.09
C ALA A 123 11.23 -9.19 3.60
N PHE A 124 12.25 -9.92 4.09
CA PHE A 124 12.10 -11.28 4.62
C PHE A 124 11.94 -11.31 6.15
N SER A 125 11.55 -10.19 6.76
CA SER A 125 11.23 -10.17 8.18
C SER A 125 9.99 -11.05 8.47
N PRO A 126 9.94 -11.75 9.62
CA PRO A 126 8.77 -12.53 10.01
C PRO A 126 7.46 -11.73 10.02
N LEU A 127 7.57 -10.41 10.25
CA LEU A 127 6.44 -9.49 10.31
C LEU A 127 5.80 -9.29 8.92
N TYR A 128 6.59 -9.27 7.84
CA TYR A 128 6.06 -9.24 6.47
C TYR A 128 5.21 -10.48 6.17
N PHE A 129 5.73 -11.67 6.49
CA PHE A 129 5.01 -12.92 6.27
C PHE A 129 3.75 -13.02 7.12
N ARG A 130 3.83 -12.62 8.39
CA ARG A 130 2.66 -12.56 9.29
C ARG A 130 1.57 -11.68 8.69
N PHE A 131 1.89 -10.46 8.28
CA PHE A 131 0.89 -9.56 7.69
C PHE A 131 0.33 -10.10 6.39
N THR A 132 1.18 -10.64 5.52
CA THR A 132 0.74 -11.24 4.26
C THR A 132 -0.25 -12.38 4.47
N VAL A 133 -0.03 -13.24 5.46
CA VAL A 133 -0.87 -14.43 5.71
C VAL A 133 -2.15 -14.07 6.45
N TYR A 134 -2.11 -13.19 7.46
CA TYR A 134 -3.31 -12.88 8.22
C TYR A 134 -4.12 -11.73 7.61
N TRP A 135 -3.45 -10.70 7.12
CA TRP A 135 -4.11 -9.47 6.68
C TRP A 135 -3.36 -8.84 5.50
N PRO A 136 -3.58 -9.33 4.26
CA PRO A 136 -2.72 -9.04 3.11
C PRO A 136 -2.53 -7.57 2.73
N PHE A 137 -3.41 -6.67 3.19
CA PHE A 137 -3.30 -5.22 3.00
C PHE A 137 -2.34 -4.55 4.00
N PHE A 138 -2.06 -5.17 5.16
CA PHE A 138 -1.04 -4.67 6.09
C PHE A 138 0.37 -4.74 5.51
N SER A 139 0.65 -5.68 4.60
CA SER A 139 1.98 -5.78 3.99
C SER A 139 2.30 -4.64 3.03
N ASP A 140 1.32 -3.82 2.64
CA ASP A 140 1.54 -2.65 1.78
C ASP A 140 2.38 -1.58 2.45
N VAL A 141 2.32 -1.49 3.79
CA VAL A 141 3.14 -0.55 4.56
C VAL A 141 4.62 -0.82 4.36
N PHE A 142 5.02 -2.06 4.07
CA PHE A 142 6.40 -2.42 3.78
C PHE A 142 6.87 -1.87 2.44
N VAL A 143 5.98 -1.62 1.49
CA VAL A 143 6.33 -0.95 0.23
C VAL A 143 6.36 0.56 0.46
N LEU A 144 5.33 1.10 1.12
CA LEU A 144 5.13 2.53 1.28
C LEU A 144 6.15 3.19 2.22
N LEU A 145 6.57 2.51 3.30
CA LEU A 145 7.47 3.11 4.30
C LEU A 145 8.87 3.39 3.74
N PRO A 146 9.57 2.44 3.09
CA PRO A 146 10.85 2.75 2.46
C PRO A 146 10.71 3.80 1.36
N LEU A 147 9.62 3.78 0.58
CA LEU A 147 9.38 4.82 -0.43
C LEU A 147 9.14 6.19 0.19
N LEU A 148 8.49 6.28 1.35
CA LEU A 148 8.32 7.53 2.08
C LEU A 148 9.69 8.11 2.47
N PHE A 149 10.55 7.30 3.09
CA PHE A 149 11.90 7.75 3.46
C PHE A 149 12.76 8.08 2.23
N ALA A 150 12.69 7.26 1.18
CA ALA A 150 13.38 7.53 -0.08
C ALA A 150 12.89 8.83 -0.73
N SER A 151 11.60 9.14 -0.65
CA SER A 151 11.03 10.36 -1.20
C SER A 151 11.51 11.61 -0.46
N ILE A 152 11.67 11.53 0.86
CA ILE A 152 12.26 12.59 1.70
C ILE A 152 13.74 12.78 1.35
N GLU A 153 14.51 11.70 1.25
CA GLU A 153 15.92 11.76 0.84
C GLU A 153 16.10 12.35 -0.56
N ARG A 154 15.30 11.89 -1.52
CA ARG A 154 15.28 12.41 -2.89
C ARG A 154 14.94 13.89 -2.90
N PHE A 155 13.98 14.32 -2.08
CA PHE A 155 13.59 15.71 -1.96
C PHE A 155 14.75 16.58 -1.47
N PHE A 156 15.46 16.19 -0.41
CA PHE A 156 16.62 16.95 0.06
C PHE A 156 17.78 17.02 -0.95
N LYS A 157 18.03 15.95 -1.70
CA LYS A 157 19.15 15.88 -2.65
C LYS A 157 18.87 16.49 -4.02
N THR A 158 17.60 16.53 -4.45
CA THR A 158 17.25 16.94 -5.82
C THR A 158 16.25 18.08 -5.90
N GLY A 159 15.61 18.45 -4.78
CA GLY A 159 14.49 19.38 -4.74
C GLY A 159 13.18 18.86 -5.32
N LYS A 160 13.17 17.66 -5.92
CA LYS A 160 11.99 17.10 -6.59
C LYS A 160 11.03 16.45 -5.58
N VAL A 161 9.93 17.15 -5.28
CA VAL A 161 8.95 16.71 -4.26
C VAL A 161 7.84 15.78 -4.78
N GLY A 162 7.70 15.61 -6.10
CA GLY A 162 6.58 14.84 -6.68
C GLY A 162 6.41 13.42 -6.13
N LEU A 163 7.51 12.70 -5.87
CA LEU A 163 7.44 11.36 -5.28
C LEU A 163 6.83 11.40 -3.87
N PHE A 164 7.18 12.40 -3.06
CA PHE A 164 6.63 12.55 -1.71
C PHE A 164 5.12 12.78 -1.74
N ILE A 165 4.63 13.64 -2.65
CA ILE A 165 3.19 13.89 -2.86
C ILE A 165 2.46 12.59 -3.20
N ILE A 166 3.01 11.81 -4.15
CA ILE A 166 2.42 10.52 -4.57
C ILE A 166 2.36 9.53 -3.40
N ILE A 167 3.44 9.40 -2.63
CA ILE A 167 3.49 8.45 -1.50
C ILE A 167 2.55 8.87 -0.38
N VAL A 168 2.41 10.16 -0.08
CA VAL A 168 1.43 10.66 0.89
C VAL A 168 0.00 10.35 0.43
N ALA A 169 -0.31 10.63 -0.84
CA ALA A 169 -1.64 10.34 -1.40
C ALA A 169 -1.96 8.84 -1.34
N PHE A 170 -1.03 7.98 -1.80
CA PHE A 170 -1.22 6.53 -1.76
C PHE A 170 -1.29 5.99 -0.33
N SER A 171 -0.54 6.55 0.62
CA SER A 171 -0.63 6.13 2.03
C SER A 171 -2.03 6.39 2.60
N LEU A 172 -2.59 7.57 2.30
CA LEU A 172 -3.93 7.95 2.73
C LEU A 172 -5.02 7.12 2.05
N MET A 173 -4.89 6.86 0.75
CA MET A 173 -5.81 5.99 0.01
C MET A 173 -5.79 4.56 0.52
N ASN A 174 -4.60 4.04 0.85
CA ASN A 174 -4.45 2.61 1.09
C ASN A 174 -5.18 2.14 2.34
N ASN A 175 -4.96 2.84 3.46
CA ASN A 175 -5.61 2.57 4.74
C ASN A 175 -5.31 3.73 5.70
N PHE A 176 -6.35 4.30 6.33
CA PHE A 176 -6.21 5.43 7.25
C PHE A 176 -5.30 5.14 8.45
N TYR A 177 -5.37 3.93 9.03
CA TYR A 177 -4.52 3.52 10.13
C TYR A 177 -3.04 3.50 9.72
N PHE A 178 -2.71 3.00 8.52
CA PHE A 178 -1.32 3.05 8.03
C PHE A 178 -0.89 4.47 7.68
N ALA A 179 -1.78 5.28 7.13
CA ALA A 179 -1.49 6.68 6.86
C ALA A 179 -1.06 7.42 8.14
N TYR A 180 -1.70 7.14 9.27
CA TYR A 180 -1.30 7.66 10.57
C TYR A 180 0.14 7.27 10.95
N TYR A 181 0.51 5.98 10.85
CA TYR A 181 1.88 5.55 11.15
C TYR A 181 2.90 6.10 10.17
N GLN A 182 2.57 6.15 8.88
CA GLN A 182 3.41 6.75 7.84
C GLN A 182 3.63 8.25 8.12
N CYS A 183 2.59 8.97 8.52
CA CYS A 183 2.69 10.37 8.90
C CYS A 183 3.65 10.55 10.10
N LEU A 184 3.48 9.76 11.16
CA LEU A 184 4.35 9.82 12.33
C LEU A 184 5.80 9.51 11.97
N MET A 185 6.05 8.40 11.27
CA MET A 185 7.40 7.98 10.88
C MET A 185 8.04 8.98 9.91
N GLY A 186 7.28 9.47 8.93
CA GLY A 186 7.71 10.50 7.99
C GLY A 186 8.09 11.81 8.68
N LEU A 187 7.27 12.26 9.65
CA LEU A 187 7.56 13.45 10.44
C LEU A 187 8.83 13.28 11.27
N LEU A 188 8.97 12.17 12.00
CA LEU A 188 10.16 11.88 12.80
C LEU A 188 11.42 11.85 11.91
N TYR A 189 11.35 11.17 10.77
CA TYR A 189 12.47 11.10 9.83
C TYR A 189 12.81 12.46 9.22
N PHE A 190 11.80 13.25 8.87
CA PHE A 190 11.99 14.61 8.35
C PHE A 190 12.64 15.53 9.39
N LEU A 191 12.16 15.50 10.64
CA LEU A 191 12.75 16.25 11.75
C LEU A 191 14.21 15.84 11.98
N PHE A 192 14.50 14.54 11.96
CA PHE A 192 15.86 14.03 12.01
C PHE A 192 16.73 14.62 10.90
N ARG A 193 16.24 14.68 9.66
CA ARG A 193 16.98 15.27 8.52
C ARG A 193 17.13 16.79 8.59
N LEU A 194 16.21 17.50 9.23
CA LEU A 194 16.37 18.92 9.49
C LEU A 194 17.49 19.20 10.49
N VAL A 195 17.66 18.35 11.51
CA VAL A 195 18.76 18.47 12.49
C VAL A 195 20.08 18.06 11.86
N PHE A 196 20.11 16.90 11.19
CA PHE A 196 21.29 16.32 10.57
C PHE A 196 21.30 16.56 9.07
N THR A 197 21.75 17.75 8.68
CA THR A 197 21.89 18.15 7.27
C THR A 197 23.09 17.47 6.63
N HIS A 198 22.91 16.96 5.42
CA HIS A 198 23.95 16.30 4.66
C HIS A 198 24.60 17.28 3.68
N LYS A 199 25.91 17.14 3.43
CA LYS A 199 26.69 18.08 2.59
C LYS A 199 26.18 18.21 1.14
N THR A 200 25.45 17.20 0.66
CA THR A 200 24.89 17.16 -0.70
C THR A 200 23.44 17.63 -0.76
N ASP A 201 22.89 18.13 0.34
CA ASP A 201 21.53 18.64 0.38
C ASP A 201 21.48 19.99 -0.35
N VAL A 202 20.51 20.16 -1.25
CA VAL A 202 20.40 21.36 -2.10
C VAL A 202 19.46 22.41 -1.51
N LEU A 203 18.67 22.04 -0.49
CA LEU A 203 17.64 22.89 0.10
C LEU A 203 18.03 23.39 1.48
N SER A 204 17.74 24.66 1.77
CA SER A 204 17.81 25.20 3.13
C SER A 204 16.67 24.65 3.99
N ARG A 205 16.89 24.54 5.31
CA ARG A 205 15.92 23.99 6.27
C ARG A 205 14.54 24.67 6.17
N ARG A 206 14.52 26.00 6.15
CA ARG A 206 13.28 26.79 6.05
C ARG A 206 12.51 26.50 4.75
N ARG A 207 13.22 26.42 3.62
CA ARG A 207 12.63 26.11 2.32
C ARG A 207 12.12 24.67 2.28
N ALA A 208 12.88 23.73 2.83
CA ALA A 208 12.50 22.33 2.93
C ALA A 208 11.18 22.16 3.70
N THR A 209 11.07 22.80 4.88
CA THR A 209 9.86 22.77 5.71
C THR A 209 8.64 23.31 4.97
N TRP A 210 8.76 24.48 4.32
CA TRP A 210 7.64 25.06 3.57
C TRP A 210 7.17 24.17 2.42
N ILE A 211 8.09 23.63 1.63
CA ILE A 211 7.73 22.77 0.50
C ILE A 211 7.08 21.47 1.00
N ILE A 212 7.57 20.86 2.08
CA ILE A 212 6.96 19.66 2.66
C ILE A 212 5.54 19.95 3.17
N ILE A 213 5.30 21.06 3.86
CA ILE A 213 3.95 21.43 4.31
C ILE A 213 2.98 21.53 3.12
N VAL A 214 3.35 22.30 2.09
CA VAL A 214 2.52 22.45 0.89
C VAL A 214 2.31 21.10 0.19
N SER A 215 3.37 20.28 0.11
CA SER A 215 3.30 18.98 -0.55
C SER A 215 2.45 17.97 0.20
N THR A 216 2.43 18.02 1.53
CA THR A 216 1.52 17.22 2.36
C THR A 216 0.07 17.63 2.10
N ILE A 217 -0.22 18.93 2.00
CA ILE A 217 -1.57 19.42 1.65
C ILE A 217 -1.98 18.95 0.26
N LEU A 218 -1.07 19.01 -0.72
CA LEU A 218 -1.34 18.51 -2.08
C LEU A 218 -1.55 16.99 -2.11
N GLY A 219 -0.75 16.23 -1.36
CA GLY A 219 -0.91 14.78 -1.25
C GLY A 219 -2.23 14.39 -0.58
N PHE A 220 -2.58 15.09 0.50
CA PHE A 220 -3.87 14.94 1.17
C PHE A 220 -5.03 15.27 0.22
N GLY A 221 -4.98 16.44 -0.44
CA GLY A 221 -5.99 16.87 -1.41
C GLY A 221 -6.16 15.87 -2.55
N SER A 222 -5.06 15.26 -3.03
CA SER A 222 -5.09 14.22 -4.06
C SER A 222 -5.79 12.94 -3.60
N SER A 223 -5.72 12.62 -2.31
CA SER A 223 -6.38 11.44 -1.73
C SER A 223 -7.88 11.64 -1.47
N LEU A 224 -8.36 12.89 -1.42
CA LEU A 224 -9.76 13.21 -1.09
C LEU A 224 -10.76 12.56 -2.05
N VAL A 225 -10.38 12.28 -3.31
CA VAL A 225 -11.24 11.58 -4.28
C VAL A 225 -11.72 10.22 -3.75
N PHE A 226 -10.94 9.58 -2.87
CA PHE A 226 -11.27 8.29 -2.26
C PHE A 226 -12.03 8.39 -0.94
N PHE A 227 -12.12 9.61 -0.38
CA PHE A 227 -12.93 9.93 0.81
C PHE A 227 -14.23 10.67 0.45
N PHE A 228 -14.35 11.17 -0.78
CA PHE A 228 -15.62 11.60 -1.33
C PHE A 228 -16.46 10.36 -1.57
N HIS A 229 -17.39 10.09 -0.65
CA HIS A 229 -18.72 9.46 -0.77
C HIS A 229 -19.09 8.84 0.60
N GLY A 230 -20.36 9.00 0.99
CA GLY A 230 -20.85 8.87 2.36
C GLY A 230 -21.69 10.07 2.83
N ALA A 231 -22.05 11.00 1.93
CA ALA A 231 -23.09 11.97 2.19
C ALA A 231 -24.46 11.36 1.85
N ARG A 232 -25.05 10.75 2.89
CA ARG A 232 -26.44 10.24 3.02
C ARG A 232 -26.72 8.86 2.48
#